data_AF-A0A523SAS9-F1
#
_entry.id   AF-A0A523SAS9-F1
#
_cell.length_a   1.000
_cell.length_b   1.000
_cell.length_c   1.000
_cell.angle_alpha   90.00
_cell.angle_beta   90.00
_cell.angle_gamma   90.00
#
_symmetry.space_group_name_H-M   'P 1'
#
loop_
_entity.id
_entity.type
_entity.pdbx_description
1 polymer ?
#
loop_
_entity_poly.entity_id
_entity_poly.type
_entity_poly.pdbx_seq_one_letter_code
_entity_poly.pdbx_strand_id
1 'polypeptide(L)'
;MDVVLERLALIEQLILNGVIAGSIYALIGLGFSVIYRTVKFFHFAHGIVYTAGAYIAYSLVTSLHVNPIASFFLPRHLQLCWGSV
;
A
#
# COMPACT_ATOMS: atom_id res chain seq x y z
N MET A 1 -15.04 -40.77 -24.94
CA MET A 1 -15.09 -40.74 -23.44
C MET A 1 -14.03 -39.78 -22.89
N ASP A 2 -12.84 -39.81 -23.45
CA ASP A 2 -11.89 -38.71 -23.74
C ASP A 2 -12.40 -37.26 -23.50
N VAL A 3 -13.38 -36.75 -24.25
CA VAL A 3 -13.82 -35.33 -24.10
C VAL A 3 -14.45 -35.03 -22.73
N VAL A 4 -15.14 -36.01 -22.12
CA VAL A 4 -15.75 -35.82 -20.78
C VAL A 4 -14.66 -35.81 -19.70
N LEU A 5 -13.66 -36.67 -19.83
CA LEU A 5 -12.50 -36.71 -18.93
C LEU A 5 -11.71 -35.39 -18.98
N GLU A 6 -11.55 -34.80 -20.16
CA GLU A 6 -10.89 -33.50 -20.32
C GLU A 6 -11.67 -32.35 -19.65
N ARG A 7 -13.02 -32.35 -19.76
CA ARG A 7 -13.85 -31.35 -19.07
C ARG A 7 -13.80 -31.48 -17.55
N LEU A 8 -13.73 -32.70 -17.02
CA LEU A 8 -13.59 -32.94 -15.59
C LEU A 8 -12.22 -32.49 -15.07
N ALA A 9 -11.15 -32.73 -15.84
CA ALA A 9 -9.80 -32.27 -15.51
C ALA A 9 -9.70 -30.73 -15.46
N LEU A 10 -10.39 -30.02 -16.36
CA LEU A 10 -10.43 -28.55 -16.35
C LEU A 10 -11.12 -27.98 -15.09
N ILE A 11 -12.18 -28.63 -14.61
CA ILE A 11 -12.88 -28.20 -13.39
C ILE A 11 -11.99 -28.41 -12.16
N GLU A 12 -11.29 -29.56 -12.08
CA GLU A 12 -10.35 -29.84 -11.00
C GLU A 12 -9.22 -28.81 -10.95
N GLN A 13 -8.62 -28.49 -12.12
CA GLN A 13 -7.58 -27.47 -12.23
C GLN A 13 -8.09 -26.08 -11.83
N LEU A 14 -9.31 -25.71 -12.22
CA LEU A 14 -9.88 -24.40 -11.90
C LEU A 14 -10.13 -24.25 -10.39
N ILE A 15 -10.61 -25.31 -9.73
CA ILE A 15 -10.81 -25.32 -8.27
C ILE A 15 -9.47 -25.21 -7.55
N LEU A 16 -8.48 -26.00 -7.93
CA LEU A 16 -7.15 -25.96 -7.32
C LEU A 16 -6.48 -24.60 -7.49
N ASN A 17 -6.54 -24.02 -8.71
CA ASN A 17 -5.97 -22.71 -8.98
C ASN A 17 -6.71 -21.60 -8.19
N GLY A 18 -8.04 -21.71 -8.06
CA GLY A 18 -8.85 -20.82 -7.24
C GLY A 18 -8.50 -20.88 -5.75
N VAL A 19 -8.26 -22.07 -5.20
CA VAL A 19 -7.83 -22.25 -3.80
C VAL A 19 -6.42 -21.68 -3.58
N ILE A 20 -5.49 -21.89 -4.51
CA ILE A 20 -4.13 -21.35 -4.42
C ILE A 20 -4.18 -19.81 -4.43
N ALA A 21 -4.85 -19.22 -5.41
CA ALA A 21 -4.99 -17.76 -5.49
C ALA A 21 -5.72 -17.20 -4.26
N GLY A 22 -6.83 -17.82 -3.86
CA GLY A 22 -7.60 -17.43 -2.68
C GLY A 22 -6.79 -17.51 -1.38
N SER A 23 -5.94 -18.53 -1.23
CA SER A 23 -5.06 -18.68 -0.06
C SER A 23 -4.02 -17.58 0.01
N ILE A 24 -3.43 -17.18 -1.12
CA ILE A 24 -2.48 -16.06 -1.17
C ILE A 24 -3.16 -14.76 -0.71
N TYR A 25 -4.36 -14.46 -1.23
CA TYR A 25 -5.10 -13.26 -0.82
C TYR A 25 -5.60 -13.33 0.63
N ALA A 26 -6.01 -14.50 1.10
CA ALA A 26 -6.39 -14.73 2.49
C ALA A 26 -5.20 -14.52 3.43
N LEU A 27 -4.00 -14.99 3.08
CA LEU A 27 -2.76 -14.76 3.83
C LEU A 27 -2.38 -13.28 3.90
N ILE A 28 -2.53 -12.54 2.80
CA ILE A 28 -2.30 -11.09 2.78
C ILE A 28 -3.25 -10.38 3.76
N GLY A 29 -4.54 -10.73 3.71
CA GLY A 29 -5.55 -10.18 4.62
C GLY A 29 -5.31 -10.56 6.09
N LEU A 30 -4.96 -11.82 6.36
CA LEU A 30 -4.59 -12.29 7.70
C LEU A 30 -3.34 -11.59 8.23
N GLY A 31 -2.32 -11.36 7.39
CA GLY A 31 -1.14 -10.59 7.75
C GLY A 31 -1.51 -9.19 8.23
N PHE A 32 -2.36 -8.49 7.47
CA PHE A 32 -2.85 -7.17 7.87
C PHE A 32 -3.71 -7.22 9.14
N SER A 33 -4.56 -8.25 9.30
CA SER A 33 -5.37 -8.45 10.50
C SER A 33 -4.51 -8.67 11.75
N VAL A 34 -3.43 -9.46 11.67
CA VAL A 34 -2.50 -9.70 12.78
C VAL A 34 -1.76 -8.43 13.19
N ILE A 35 -1.29 -7.65 12.21
CA ILE A 35 -0.64 -6.36 12.46
C ILE A 35 -1.64 -5.41 13.14
N TYR A 36 -2.85 -5.29 12.60
CA TYR A 36 -3.85 -4.39 13.17
C TYR A 36 -4.31 -4.80 14.57
N ARG A 37 -4.42 -6.11 14.83
CA ARG A 37 -4.78 -6.67 16.13
C ARG A 37 -3.75 -6.36 17.21
N THR A 38 -2.47 -6.26 16.84
CA THR A 38 -1.37 -5.98 17.79
C THR A 38 -1.16 -4.49 18.02
N VAL A 39 -1.21 -3.67 16.97
CA VAL A 39 -0.91 -2.23 17.09
C VAL A 39 -2.09 -1.42 17.65
N LYS A 40 -3.35 -1.86 17.47
CA LYS A 40 -4.61 -1.21 17.95
C LYS A 40 -4.84 0.25 17.52
N PHE A 41 -3.83 0.94 17.01
CA PHE A 41 -3.88 2.30 16.47
C PHE A 41 -3.15 2.34 15.12
N PHE A 42 -3.86 2.79 14.09
CA PHE A 42 -3.25 3.12 12.81
C PHE A 42 -2.75 4.56 12.90
N HIS A 43 -1.42 4.80 12.81
CA HIS A 43 -0.87 6.15 12.72
C HIS A 43 -1.19 6.79 11.36
N PHE A 44 -2.46 7.15 11.14
CA PHE A 44 -2.94 7.86 9.95
C PHE A 44 -2.35 9.28 9.85
N ALA A 45 -1.81 9.79 10.96
CA ALA A 45 -1.05 11.03 11.02
C ALA A 45 0.11 11.03 10.02
N HIS A 46 0.79 9.89 9.82
CA HIS A 46 1.92 9.83 8.91
C HIS A 46 1.49 10.02 7.44
N GLY A 47 0.32 9.48 7.06
CA GLY A 47 -0.22 9.65 5.70
C GLY A 47 -0.63 11.10 5.41
N ILE A 48 -1.28 11.76 6.37
CA ILE A 48 -1.71 13.15 6.26
C ILE A 48 -0.49 14.09 6.24
N VAL A 49 0.49 13.87 7.10
CA VAL A 49 1.72 14.68 7.15
C VAL A 49 2.56 14.51 5.88
N TYR A 50 2.58 13.31 5.28
CA TYR A 50 3.29 13.07 4.03
C TYR A 50 2.63 13.79 2.84
N THR A 51 1.30 13.71 2.74
CA THR A 51 0.52 14.38 1.69
C THR A 51 0.55 15.91 1.85
N ALA A 52 0.43 16.42 3.07
CA ALA A 52 0.56 17.86 3.36
C ALA A 52 1.98 18.38 3.02
N GLY A 53 3.03 17.65 3.40
CA GLY A 53 4.41 18.03 3.06
C GLY A 53 4.67 18.06 1.55
N ALA A 54 4.12 17.10 0.80
CA ALA A 54 4.19 17.09 -0.66
C ALA A 54 3.43 18.28 -1.29
N TYR A 55 2.27 18.64 -0.74
CA TYR A 55 1.50 19.79 -1.22
C TYR A 55 2.21 21.13 -0.96
N ILE A 56 2.88 21.26 0.20
CA ILE A 56 3.72 22.41 0.51
C ILE A 56 4.89 22.50 -0.48
N ALA A 57 5.56 21.38 -0.76
CA ALA A 57 6.63 21.33 -1.76
C ALA A 57 6.15 21.77 -3.16
N TYR A 58 4.97 21.29 -3.56
CA TYR A 58 4.34 21.62 -4.83
C TYR A 58 3.94 23.11 -4.92
N SER A 59 3.36 23.65 -3.86
CA SER A 59 2.96 25.06 -3.78
C SER A 59 4.16 26.00 -3.86
N LEU A 60 5.28 25.64 -3.22
CA LEU A 60 6.55 26.38 -3.32
C LEU A 60 7.09 26.39 -4.75
N VAL A 61 7.11 25.25 -5.44
CA VAL A 61 7.56 25.18 -6.85
C VAL A 61 6.68 26.02 -7.77
N THR A 62 5.35 25.97 -7.59
CA THR A 62 4.40 26.72 -8.42
C THR A 62 4.44 28.23 -8.17
N SER A 63 4.48 28.67 -6.91
CA SER A 63 4.37 30.10 -6.58
C SER A 63 5.69 30.84 -6.65
N LEU A 64 6.81 30.18 -6.32
CA LEU A 64 8.12 30.82 -6.18
C LEU A 64 9.13 30.37 -7.24
N HIS A 65 8.75 29.50 -8.20
CA HIS A 65 9.63 28.93 -9.23
C HIS A 65 10.94 28.36 -8.66
N VAL A 66 10.90 27.89 -7.40
CA VAL A 66 12.08 27.33 -6.72
C VAL A 66 12.42 25.99 -7.36
N ASN A 67 13.71 25.72 -7.46
CA ASN A 67 14.21 24.50 -8.07
C ASN A 67 13.55 23.25 -7.43
N PRO A 68 13.00 22.30 -8.21
CA PRO A 68 12.25 21.16 -7.68
C PRO A 68 13.02 20.36 -6.63
N ILE A 69 14.33 20.28 -6.80
CA ILE A 69 15.24 19.57 -5.90
C ILE A 69 15.33 20.27 -4.54
N ALA A 70 15.41 21.61 -4.51
CA ALA A 70 15.48 22.38 -3.27
C ALA A 70 14.16 22.33 -2.49
N SER A 71 13.02 22.33 -3.19
CA SER A 71 11.69 22.23 -2.58
C SER A 71 11.43 20.88 -1.93
N PHE A 72 12.15 19.82 -2.33
CA PHE A 72 12.05 18.50 -1.72
C PHE A 72 12.75 18.41 -0.35
N PHE A 73 13.82 19.17 -0.11
CA PHE A 73 14.59 19.09 1.14
C PHE A 73 13.93 19.82 2.31
N LEU A 74 13.23 20.94 2.07
CA LEU A 74 12.63 21.77 3.12
C LEU A 74 11.50 21.04 3.92
N PRO A 75 10.54 20.36 3.27
CA PRO A 75 9.46 19.62 3.96
C PRO A 75 9.99 18.40 4.71
N ARG A 76 11.04 17.75 4.18
CA ARG A 76 11.74 16.64 4.84
C ARG A 76 12.19 17.00 6.26
N HIS A 77 12.71 18.23 6.44
CA HIS A 77 13.19 18.68 7.75
C HIS A 77 12.03 18.97 8.71
N LEU A 78 10.91 19.47 8.20
CA LEU A 78 9.68 19.64 8.98
C LEU A 78 9.06 18.29 9.40
N GLN A 79 9.17 17.27 8.55
CA GLN A 79 8.71 15.90 8.83
C GLN A 79 9.58 15.17 9.86
N LEU A 80 10.89 15.42 9.87
CA LEU A 80 11.81 14.85 10.88
C LEU A 80 11.49 15.34 12.29
N CYS A 81 11.04 16.58 12.46
CA CYS A 81 10.62 17.13 13.76
C CYS A 81 9.31 16.53 14.30
N TRP A 82 8.50 15.88 13.45
CA TRP A 82 7.24 15.25 13.85
C TRP A 82 7.39 13.74 14.14
N GLY A 83 8.53 13.13 13.81
CA GLY A 83 8.77 11.68 13.91
C GLY A 83 8.97 11.12 15.33
N SER A 84 8.50 11.80 16.38
CA SER A 84 8.67 11.39 17.78
C SER A 84 7.45 10.68 18.40
N VAL A 85 6.49 10.22 17.60
CA VAL A 85 5.33 9.43 18.04
C VAL A 85 5.07 8.25 17.10
#